data_AF-A0A917RYK0-F1
#
_entry.id   AF-A0A917RYK0-F1
#
_cell.length_a   1.000
_cell.length_b   1.000
_cell.length_c   1.000
_cell.angle_alpha   90.00
_cell.angle_beta   90.00
_cell.angle_gamma   90.00
#
_symmetry.space_group_name_H-M   'P 1'
#
loop_
_entity.id
_entity.type
_entity.pdbx_description
1 polymer ?
#
loop_
_entity_poly.entity_id
_entity_poly.type
_entity_poly.pdbx_seq_one_letter_code
_entity_poly.pdbx_strand_id
1 'polypeptide(L)'
;MGLSAVTTIETTFADWTSKALLQRLDELGIPSGRVRSIDEVCEWDQTHSQGQLVEVEHDSLGTLTLPGPPRRVLRRAAARPHVPATERPHSRPGLRRHPRLGG
;
A
#
# COMPACT_ATOMS: atom_id res chain seq x y z
N MET A 1 -21.04 33.25 -16.24
CA MET A 1 -20.92 32.00 -15.46
C MET A 1 -19.57 32.06 -14.76
N GLY A 2 -19.54 32.00 -13.42
CA GLY A 2 -18.28 32.00 -12.67
C GLY A 2 -17.48 30.72 -12.95
N LEU A 3 -16.16 30.79 -12.75
CA LEU A 3 -15.31 29.61 -12.79
C LEU A 3 -15.76 28.60 -11.73
N SER A 4 -15.58 27.31 -12.01
CA SER A 4 -15.85 26.27 -11.01
C SER A 4 -14.91 26.42 -9.81
N ALA A 5 -15.30 25.84 -8.67
CA ALA A 5 -14.43 25.82 -7.49
C ALA A 5 -13.06 25.17 -7.80
N VAL A 6 -13.05 24.08 -8.58
CA VAL A 6 -11.82 23.40 -9.00
C VAL A 6 -10.94 24.32 -9.83
N THR A 7 -11.51 24.92 -10.88
CA THR A 7 -10.78 25.83 -11.79
C THR A 7 -10.23 27.04 -11.04
N THR A 8 -10.97 27.56 -10.07
CA THR A 8 -10.52 28.68 -9.23
C THR A 8 -9.31 28.27 -8.39
N ILE A 9 -9.36 27.11 -7.74
CA ILE A 9 -8.26 26.59 -6.91
C ILE A 9 -7.02 26.32 -7.77
N GLU A 10 -7.17 25.61 -8.88
CA GLU A 10 -6.05 25.28 -9.78
C GLU A 10 -5.36 26.53 -10.31
N THR A 11 -6.13 27.52 -10.77
CA THR A 11 -5.57 28.78 -11.27
C THR A 11 -4.85 29.55 -10.16
N THR A 12 -5.43 29.58 -8.96
CA THR A 12 -4.84 30.30 -7.81
C THR A 12 -3.54 29.65 -7.32
N PHE A 13 -3.47 28.31 -7.38
CA PHE A 13 -2.32 27.55 -6.88
C PHE A 13 -1.20 27.40 -7.92
N ALA A 14 -1.46 27.71 -9.20
CA ALA A 14 -0.51 27.53 -10.31
C ALA A 14 0.82 28.26 -10.12
N ASP A 15 0.80 29.44 -9.49
CA ASP A 15 2.00 30.26 -9.27
C ASP A 15 2.80 29.87 -8.01
N TRP A 16 2.33 28.88 -7.25
CA TRP A 16 2.95 28.48 -6.00
C TRP A 16 3.81 27.22 -6.16
N THR A 17 4.98 27.21 -5.53
CA THR A 17 5.67 25.94 -5.26
C THR A 17 4.89 25.14 -4.22
N SER A 18 4.88 23.81 -4.33
CA SER A 18 4.15 22.97 -3.36
C SER A 18 4.62 23.19 -1.92
N LYS A 19 5.89 23.51 -1.69
CA LYS A 19 6.42 23.80 -0.35
C LYS A 19 5.80 25.08 0.23
N ALA A 20 5.83 26.17 -0.53
CA ALA A 20 5.30 27.45 -0.08
C ALA A 20 3.78 27.39 0.14
N LEU A 21 3.07 26.70 -0.75
CA LEU A 21 1.61 26.54 -0.64
C LEU A 21 1.22 25.75 0.61
N LEU A 22 1.87 24.60 0.85
CA LEU A 22 1.57 23.78 2.03
C LEU A 22 1.83 24.54 3.33
N GLN A 23 2.92 25.30 3.41
CA GLN A 23 3.18 26.16 4.58
C GLN A 23 2.05 27.18 4.77
N ARG A 24 1.62 27.83 3.68
CA ARG A 24 0.55 28.83 3.75
C ARG A 24 -0.80 28.23 4.16
N LEU A 25 -1.12 27.02 3.70
CA LEU A 25 -2.35 26.33 4.07
C LEU A 25 -2.32 25.90 5.54
N ASP A 26 -1.17 25.44 6.04
CA ASP A 26 -0.98 25.09 7.46
C ASP A 26 -1.15 26.31 8.38
N GLU A 27 -0.57 27.47 8.01
CA GLU A 27 -0.78 28.75 8.72
C GLU A 27 -2.26 29.14 8.82
N LEU A 28 -3.08 28.74 7.84
CA LEU A 28 -4.52 28.98 7.79
C LEU A 28 -5.34 27.87 8.46
N GLY A 29 -4.69 26.83 9.00
CA GLY A 29 -5.35 25.66 9.59
C GLY A 29 -6.06 24.77 8.57
N ILE A 30 -5.70 24.86 7.29
CA ILE A 30 -6.30 24.07 6.21
C ILE A 30 -5.51 22.76 6.07
N PRO A 31 -6.13 21.60 6.35
CA PRO A 31 -5.46 20.31 6.22
C PRO A 31 -5.10 20.05 4.76
N SER A 32 -3.80 19.89 4.51
CA SER A 32 -3.27 19.69 3.17
C SER A 32 -2.04 18.79 3.21
N GLY A 33 -1.74 18.14 2.09
CA GLY A 33 -0.61 17.23 1.97
C GLY A 33 -0.12 17.13 0.54
N ARG A 34 1.18 16.87 0.37
CA ARG A 34 1.77 16.63 -0.95
C ARG A 34 1.38 15.23 -1.43
N VAL A 35 0.95 15.13 -2.69
CA VAL A 35 0.88 13.86 -3.42
C VAL A 35 2.30 13.40 -3.72
N ARG A 36 2.67 12.24 -3.20
CA ARG A 36 4.01 11.65 -3.35
C ARG A 36 3.99 10.55 -4.41
N SER A 37 5.14 10.35 -5.05
CA SER A 37 5.43 9.17 -5.86
C SER A 37 5.56 7.92 -4.98
N ILE A 38 5.52 6.74 -5.62
CA ILE A 38 5.64 5.47 -4.89
C ILE A 38 7.02 5.30 -4.25
N ASP A 39 8.08 5.76 -4.92
CA ASP A 39 9.46 5.68 -4.41
C ASP A 39 9.60 6.53 -3.15
N GLU A 40 9.10 7.77 -3.17
CA GLU A 40 9.07 8.66 -1.99
C GLU A 40 8.28 8.09 -0.81
N VAL A 41 7.26 7.26 -1.07
CA VAL A 41 6.49 6.59 -0.01
C VAL A 41 7.24 5.40 0.58
N CYS A 42 7.92 4.63 -0.27
CA CYS A 42 8.74 3.49 0.15
C CYS A 42 9.98 3.93 0.95
N GLU A 43 10.55 5.09 0.65
CA GLU A 43 11.76 5.63 1.31
C GLU A 43 11.48 6.40 2.61
N TRP A 44 10.24 6.72 2.94
CA TRP A 44 9.92 7.58 4.09
C TRP A 44 9.93 6.84 5.45
N ASP A 45 10.61 7.42 6.44
CA ASP A 45 10.68 6.99 7.85
C ASP A 45 9.33 6.68 8.52
N GLN A 46 8.22 7.30 8.10
CA GLN A 46 6.90 7.01 8.67
C GLN A 46 6.37 5.63 8.23
N THR A 47 6.77 5.14 7.04
CA THR A 47 6.50 3.77 6.56
C THR A 47 7.43 2.77 7.28
N HIS A 48 8.69 3.16 7.49
CA HIS A 48 9.70 2.32 8.15
C HIS A 48 9.42 2.10 9.65
N SER A 49 9.10 3.17 10.39
CA SER A 49 8.91 3.14 11.86
C SER A 49 7.61 2.48 12.33
N GLN A 50 6.63 2.29 11.44
CA GLN A 50 5.34 1.66 11.77
C GLN A 50 5.33 0.14 11.52
N GLY A 51 6.46 -0.45 11.10
CA GLY A 51 6.54 -1.88 10.76
C GLY A 51 5.69 -2.25 9.54
N GLN A 52 5.54 -1.31 8.61
CA GLN A 52 4.75 -1.46 7.39
C GLN A 52 5.59 -1.93 6.19
N LEU A 53 6.81 -2.41 6.44
CA LEU A 53 7.63 -3.10 5.44
C LEU A 53 7.94 -4.50 5.98
N VAL A 54 7.80 -5.51 5.13
CA VAL A 54 8.11 -6.91 5.44
C VAL A 54 9.19 -7.41 4.49
N GLU A 55 10.15 -8.16 5.03
CA GLU A 55 11.10 -8.91 4.22
C GLU A 55 10.47 -10.24 3.80
N VAL A 56 10.53 -10.54 2.51
CA VAL A 56 10.09 -11.81 1.95
C VAL A 56 11.20 -12.42 1.12
N GLU A 57 11.36 -13.73 1.23
CA GLU A 57 12.29 -14.47 0.37
C GLU A 57 11.55 -14.91 -0.89
N HIS A 58 12.06 -14.54 -2.05
CA HIS A 58 11.51 -14.91 -3.34
C HIS A 58 12.47 -15.83 -4.10
N ASP A 59 11.99 -17.00 -4.51
CA ASP A 59 12.82 -18.07 -5.07
C ASP A 59 13.71 -17.64 -6.26
N SER A 60 13.29 -16.63 -7.03
CA SER A 60 14.07 -16.10 -8.17
C SER A 60 14.62 -14.68 -7.98
N LEU A 61 14.07 -13.91 -7.05
CA LEU A 61 14.43 -12.49 -6.87
C LEU A 61 15.25 -12.25 -5.60
N GLY A 62 15.47 -13.29 -4.80
CA GLY A 62 16.13 -13.19 -3.50
C GLY A 62 15.26 -12.45 -2.49
N THR A 63 15.92 -11.81 -1.53
CA THR A 63 15.23 -11.05 -0.48
C THR A 63 14.64 -9.75 -1.03
N LEU A 64 13.35 -9.56 -0.83
CA LEU A 64 12.61 -8.36 -1.22
C LEU A 64 12.02 -7.66 0.00
N THR A 65 11.97 -6.33 -0.03
CA THR A 65 11.25 -5.50 0.94
C THR A 65 9.93 -5.04 0.33
N LEU A 66 8.81 -5.45 0.92
CA LEU A 66 7.47 -5.15 0.41
C LEU A 66 6.61 -4.40 1.44
N PRO A 67 5.61 -3.63 1.01
CA PRO A 67 4.59 -3.08 1.90
C PRO A 67 3.88 -4.20 2.68
N GLY A 68 3.90 -4.06 4.00
CA GLY A 68 3.20 -4.91 4.95
C GLY A 68 1.68 -4.61 4.98
N PRO A 69 0.92 -5.39 5.77
CA PRO A 69 -0.53 -5.24 5.84
C PRO A 69 -0.95 -3.84 6.38
N PRO A 70 -1.97 -3.20 5.77
CA PRO A 70 -2.35 -1.81 6.09
C PRO A 70 -2.96 -1.62 7.48
N ARG A 71 -3.38 -2.70 8.15
CA ARG A 71 -3.78 -2.68 9.57
C ARG A 71 -2.81 -3.49 10.41
N ARG A 72 -2.19 -2.82 11.38
CA ARG A 72 -1.41 -3.47 12.43
C ARG A 72 -2.35 -4.18 13.41
N VAL A 73 -2.38 -5.50 13.37
CA VAL A 73 -3.05 -6.32 14.40
C VAL A 73 -2.09 -6.45 15.58
N LEU A 74 -2.28 -5.67 16.64
CA LEU A 74 -1.57 -5.87 17.91
C LEU A 74 -2.00 -7.23 18.46
N ARG A 75 -1.07 -8.17 18.53
CA ARG A 75 -1.40 -9.57 18.66
C ARG A 75 -1.06 -10.13 20.03
N ARG A 76 -2.01 -10.81 20.67
CA ARG A 76 -1.73 -11.79 21.73
C ARG A 76 -1.33 -13.12 21.04
N ALA A 77 -0.02 -13.44 21.07
CA ALA A 77 0.73 -14.70 20.82
C ALA A 77 0.36 -15.71 19.68
N ALA A 78 1.37 -16.03 18.82
CA ALA A 78 1.56 -17.07 17.73
C ALA A 78 0.77 -17.13 16.37
N ALA A 79 1.13 -16.36 15.33
CA ALA A 79 0.52 -16.38 13.99
C ALA A 79 1.70 -16.44 13.07
N ARG A 80 1.67 -17.46 12.22
CA ARG A 80 2.77 -17.78 11.34
C ARG A 80 3.04 -16.61 10.38
N PRO A 81 4.31 -16.34 10.04
CA PRO A 81 4.65 -15.44 8.95
C PRO A 81 3.90 -15.81 7.68
N HIS A 82 3.44 -14.81 6.94
CA HIS A 82 2.88 -15.00 5.61
C HIS A 82 4.02 -15.36 4.66
N VAL A 83 3.99 -16.57 4.10
CA VAL A 83 4.91 -16.99 3.04
C VAL A 83 4.23 -16.63 1.71
N PRO A 84 4.84 -15.79 0.85
CA PRO A 84 4.32 -15.54 -0.49
C PRO A 84 4.16 -16.87 -1.22
N ALA A 85 3.01 -17.08 -1.86
CA ALA A 85 2.83 -18.24 -2.72
C ALA A 85 3.58 -17.99 -4.04
N THR A 86 4.90 -18.14 -4.04
CA THR A 86 5.60 -18.51 -5.28
C THR A 86 5.07 -19.86 -5.72
N GLU A 87 4.98 -20.03 -7.04
CA GLU A 87 4.33 -21.10 -7.80
C GLU A 87 4.52 -22.50 -7.21
N ARG A 88 3.81 -22.82 -6.14
CA ARG A 88 3.39 -24.19 -5.89
C ARG A 88 2.30 -24.44 -6.92
N PRO A 89 2.46 -25.44 -7.82
CA PRO A 89 1.36 -25.84 -8.68
C PRO A 89 0.20 -26.14 -7.74
N HIS A 90 -0.92 -25.47 -7.98
CA HIS A 90 -2.14 -25.71 -7.22
C HIS A 90 -2.53 -27.18 -7.44
N SER A 91 -2.11 -28.06 -6.55
CA SER A 91 -2.71 -29.39 -6.44
C SER A 91 -4.11 -29.15 -5.91
N ARG A 92 -5.07 -29.09 -6.83
CA ARG A 92 -6.51 -28.97 -6.55
C ARG A 92 -6.86 -29.85 -5.35
N PRO A 93 -7.38 -29.29 -4.25
CA PRO A 93 -7.81 -30.11 -3.12
C PRO A 93 -8.97 -31.01 -3.58
N GLY A 94 -8.70 -32.32 -3.67
CA GLY A 94 -9.67 -33.41 -3.60
C GLY A 94 -10.88 -33.33 -4.53
N LEU A 95 -10.73 -33.69 -5.81
CA LEU A 95 -11.86 -34.23 -6.57
C LEU A 95 -12.16 -35.63 -6.01
N ARG A 96 -13.18 -35.76 -5.16
CA ARG A 96 -13.68 -37.08 -4.73
C ARG A 96 -14.04 -37.88 -5.99
N ARG A 97 -13.35 -38.99 -6.25
CA ARG A 97 -13.80 -39.93 -7.27
C ARG A 97 -15.06 -40.62 -6.74
N HIS A 98 -16.20 -40.35 -7.35
CA HIS A 98 -17.40 -41.16 -7.15
C HIS A 98 -17.09 -42.62 -7.55
N PRO A 99 -17.56 -43.62 -6.80
CA PRO A 99 -17.48 -45.00 -7.25
C PRO A 99 -18.34 -45.13 -8.52
N ARG A 100 -17.77 -45.66 -9.59
CA ARG A 100 -18.58 -46.15 -10.72
C ARG A 100 -19.41 -47.30 -10.19
N LEU A 101 -20.73 -47.17 -10.22
CA LEU A 101 -21.63 -48.31 -10.11
C LEU A 101 -21.32 -49.24 -11.30
N GLY A 102 -20.65 -50.35 -11.02
CA GLY A 102 -20.56 -51.49 -11.93
C GLY A 102 -21.90 -52.21 -11.94
N GLY A 103 -22.25 -52.73 -13.12
CA GLY A 103 -23.50 -53.45 -13.40
C GLY A 103 -23.51 -54.90 -12.96
#